data_AF-A0A4Q5LKN0-F1
#
_entry.id   AF-A0A4Q5LKN0-F1
#
_cell.length_a   1.000
_cell.length_b   1.000
_cell.length_c   1.000
_cell.angle_alpha   90.00
_cell.angle_beta   90.00
_cell.angle_gamma   90.00
#
_symmetry.space_group_name_H-M   'P 1'
#
loop_
_entity.id
_entity.type
_entity.pdbx_description
1 polymer ?
#
loop_
_entity_poly.entity_id
_entity_poly.type
_entity_poly.pdbx_seq_one_letter_code
_entity_poly.pdbx_strand_id
1 'polypeptide(L)'
;MITAKIIRHRHKYHHYMNDDLKDVTEETFFKIVFSEPSEMDLFKEWIVKHDGEYNYNKEESRQEGKFPKVPMFHDEICWCDIMTYYLLHVAGYSFHSVIEPYKGEVYVRES
;
A
#
# COMPACT_ATOMS: atom_id res chain seq x y z
N MET A 1 2.49 2.63 -21.86
CA MET A 1 3.09 2.06 -20.64
C MET A 1 2.49 2.78 -19.44
N ILE A 2 1.80 2.05 -18.58
CA ILE A 2 1.16 2.57 -17.36
C ILE A 2 2.03 2.16 -16.17
N THR A 3 2.21 3.04 -15.19
CA THR A 3 3.05 2.79 -14.02
C THR A 3 2.24 2.87 -12.73
N ALA A 4 2.62 2.06 -11.76
CA ALA A 4 2.15 2.13 -10.38
C ALA A 4 3.35 2.16 -9.44
N LYS A 5 3.24 2.89 -8.32
CA LYS A 5 4.28 2.99 -7.30
C LYS A 5 3.68 2.74 -5.93
N ILE A 6 4.34 1.92 -5.13
CA ILE A 6 4.07 1.75 -3.70
C ILE A 6 5.26 2.34 -2.95
N ILE A 7 5.06 3.47 -2.29
CA ILE A 7 6.12 4.17 -1.55
C ILE A 7 5.88 3.91 -0.06
N ARG A 8 6.82 3.27 0.63
CA ARG A 8 6.72 2.98 2.07
C ARG A 8 7.57 3.99 2.84
N HIS A 9 6.94 4.96 3.47
CA HIS A 9 7.55 5.92 4.38
C HIS A 9 7.54 5.36 5.81
N ARG A 10 8.71 4.97 6.33
CA ARG A 10 8.86 4.80 7.78
C ARG A 10 8.98 6.18 8.43
N HIS A 11 7.96 6.61 9.18
CA HIS A 11 8.11 7.73 10.09
C HIS A 11 8.56 7.16 11.44
N LYS A 12 9.87 7.20 11.69
CA LYS A 12 10.38 6.99 13.05
C LYS A 12 10.19 8.29 13.83
N TYR A 13 9.22 8.36 14.74
CA TYR A 13 9.19 9.41 15.76
C TYR A 13 10.33 9.15 16.76
N HIS A 14 11.56 9.54 16.44
CA HIS A 14 12.65 9.50 17.42
C HIS A 14 12.51 10.68 18.39
N HIS A 15 12.01 10.43 19.60
CA HIS A 15 12.23 11.31 20.75
C HIS A 15 13.36 10.74 21.61
N TYR A 16 14.59 11.16 21.34
CA TYR A 16 15.69 10.95 22.28
C TYR A 16 15.50 11.89 23.48
N MET A 17 15.03 11.33 24.58
CA MET A 17 15.24 11.87 25.92
C MET A 17 15.27 10.67 26.87
N ASN A 18 16.48 10.33 27.32
CA ASN A 18 16.80 9.48 28.48
C ASN A 18 16.03 8.15 28.64
N ASP A 19 16.60 7.11 28.04
CA ASP A 19 17.11 5.88 28.66
C ASP A 19 16.28 4.82 29.39
N ASP A 20 14.98 4.89 29.70
CA ASP A 20 14.40 3.73 30.45
C ASP A 20 13.02 3.18 30.12
N LEU A 21 12.09 3.88 29.46
CA LEU A 21 10.78 3.27 29.12
C LEU A 21 10.14 3.99 27.93
N LYS A 22 10.25 3.46 26.70
CA LYS A 22 9.40 3.90 25.58
C LYS A 22 9.05 2.74 24.65
N ASP A 23 7.76 2.42 24.59
CA ASP A 23 7.17 1.66 23.49
C ASP A 23 7.40 2.43 22.19
N VAL A 24 8.12 1.81 21.26
CA VAL A 24 8.34 2.36 19.92
C VAL A 24 7.13 1.99 19.08
N THR A 25 6.21 2.92 18.87
CA THR A 25 5.18 2.80 17.83
C THR A 25 5.77 3.31 16.51
N GLU A 26 6.36 2.42 15.71
CA GLU A 26 6.72 2.75 14.32
C GLU A 26 5.43 2.90 13.50
N GLU A 27 5.01 4.13 13.19
CA GLU A 27 3.96 4.36 12.20
C GLU A 27 4.55 4.27 10.80
N THR A 28 4.18 3.21 10.07
CA THR A 28 4.55 3.04 8.67
C THR A 28 3.46 3.67 7.80
N PHE A 29 3.76 4.83 7.24
CA PHE A 29 2.93 5.45 6.22
C PHE A 29 3.30 4.86 4.86
N PHE A 30 2.32 4.56 4.01
CA PHE A 30 2.63 4.22 2.62
C PHE A 30 1.70 4.99 1.68
N LYS A 31 2.18 5.23 0.46
CA LYS A 31 1.45 5.94 -0.58
C LYS A 31 1.42 5.09 -1.84
N ILE A 32 0.23 4.90 -2.38
CA ILE A 32 0.02 4.25 -3.67
C ILE A 32 -0.20 5.35 -4.71
N VAL A 33 0.55 5.29 -5.80
CA VAL A 33 0.48 6.27 -6.90
C VAL A 33 0.36 5.54 -8.21
N PHE A 34 -0.72 5.78 -8.95
CA PHE A 34 -0.88 5.36 -10.34
C PHE A 34 -0.56 6.52 -11.27
N SER A 35 0.06 6.26 -12.42
CA SER A 35 0.19 7.28 -13.47
C SER A 35 -1.13 7.58 -14.17
N GLU A 36 -2.07 6.64 -14.13
CA GLU A 36 -3.42 6.76 -14.67
C GLU A 36 -4.42 6.73 -13.50
N PRO A 37 -5.16 7.82 -13.21
CA PRO A 37 -6.06 7.88 -12.05
C PRO A 37 -7.15 6.81 -12.02
N SER A 38 -7.65 6.37 -13.19
CA SER A 38 -8.71 5.37 -13.29
C SER A 38 -8.32 3.99 -12.74
N GLU A 39 -7.02 3.67 -12.65
CA GLU A 39 -6.53 2.42 -12.04
C GLU A 39 -6.88 2.30 -10.55
N MET A 40 -6.99 3.44 -9.85
CA MET A 40 -7.45 3.44 -8.45
C MET A 40 -8.91 3.04 -8.33
N ASP A 41 -9.74 3.41 -9.31
CA ASP A 41 -11.16 3.04 -9.31
C ASP A 41 -11.32 1.55 -9.62
N LEU A 42 -10.56 1.01 -10.58
CA LEU A 42 -10.49 -0.43 -10.84
C LEU A 42 -10.05 -1.23 -9.61
N PHE A 43 -9.06 -0.72 -8.86
CA PHE A 43 -8.66 -1.34 -7.60
C PHE A 43 -9.80 -1.35 -6.59
N LYS A 44 -10.50 -0.22 -6.38
CA LYS A 44 -11.64 -0.14 -5.46
C LYS A 44 -12.77 -1.08 -5.86
N GLU A 45 -13.09 -1.15 -7.15
CA GLU A 45 -14.08 -2.09 -7.69
C GLU A 45 -13.69 -3.54 -7.38
N TRP A 46 -12.40 -3.88 -7.54
CA TRP A 46 -11.89 -5.20 -7.19
C TRP A 46 -12.01 -5.49 -5.69
N ILE A 47 -11.74 -4.51 -4.83
CA ILE A 47 -11.91 -4.63 -3.37
C ILE A 47 -13.38 -4.92 -3.02
N VAL A 48 -14.33 -4.15 -3.56
CA VAL A 48 -15.77 -4.33 -3.32
C VAL A 48 -16.24 -5.69 -3.82
N LYS A 49 -15.76 -6.14 -4.98
CA LYS A 49 -16.07 -7.47 -5.53
C LYS A 49 -15.64 -8.61 -4.59
N HIS A 50 -14.62 -8.40 -3.77
CA HIS A 50 -14.13 -9.35 -2.77
C HIS A 50 -14.62 -9.02 -1.36
N ASP A 51 -15.77 -8.36 -1.24
CA ASP A 51 -16.44 -8.14 0.04
C ASP A 51 -15.60 -7.27 1.02
N GLY A 52 -14.74 -6.39 0.47
CA GLY A 52 -13.97 -5.40 1.19
C GLY A 52 -14.46 -3.97 0.94
N GLU A 53 -13.79 -3.01 1.57
CA GLU A 53 -14.03 -1.57 1.44
C GLU A 53 -12.70 -0.85 1.56
N TYR A 54 -12.37 0.04 0.62
CA TYR A 54 -11.14 0.82 0.65
C TYR A 54 -11.47 2.31 0.78
N ASN A 55 -10.94 2.92 1.84
CA ASN A 55 -10.99 4.36 2.07
C ASN A 55 -9.60 4.91 2.35
N TYR A 56 -9.36 6.17 1.98
CA TYR A 56 -8.15 6.88 2.36
C TYR A 56 -8.52 8.10 3.19
N ASN A 57 -8.20 8.05 4.48
CA ASN A 57 -8.34 9.16 5.40
C ASN A 57 -7.25 10.18 5.10
N LYS A 58 -7.63 11.28 4.44
CA LYS A 58 -6.70 12.35 4.05
C LYS A 58 -6.17 13.14 5.23
N GLU A 59 -6.95 13.27 6.31
CA GLU A 59 -6.58 14.05 7.49
C GLU A 59 -5.46 13.36 8.27
N GLU A 60 -5.60 12.04 8.45
CA GLU A 60 -4.62 11.21 9.14
C GLU A 60 -3.58 10.59 8.19
N SER A 61 -3.71 10.83 6.87
CA SER A 61 -2.86 10.22 5.83
C SER A 61 -2.75 8.70 5.93
N ARG A 62 -3.87 8.02 6.20
CA ARG A 62 -3.94 6.57 6.47
C ARG A 62 -4.98 5.87 5.59
N GLN A 63 -4.66 4.66 5.16
CA GLN A 63 -5.62 3.75 4.50
C GLN A 63 -6.48 3.04 5.53
N GLU A 64 -7.77 3.03 5.28
CA GLU A 64 -8.80 2.49 6.16
C GLU A 64 -9.78 1.64 5.36
N GLY A 65 -10.62 0.92 6.10
CA GLY A 65 -11.71 0.12 5.55
C GLY A 65 -11.57 -1.35 5.89
N LYS A 66 -12.23 -2.18 5.09
CA LYS A 66 -12.36 -3.62 5.29
C LYS A 66 -11.51 -4.34 4.25
N PHE A 67 -10.59 -5.19 4.70
CA PHE A 67 -9.80 -5.99 3.78
C PHE A 67 -10.68 -6.90 2.92
N PRO A 68 -10.34 -7.08 1.62
CA PRO A 68 -11.03 -8.02 0.74
C PRO A 68 -10.80 -9.46 1.23
N LYS A 69 -11.83 -10.30 1.11
CA LYS A 69 -11.78 -11.72 1.46
C LYS A 69 -11.21 -12.53 0.30
N VAL A 70 -9.90 -12.66 0.26
CA VAL A 70 -9.20 -13.52 -0.70
C VAL A 70 -8.55 -14.68 0.08
N PRO A 71 -8.72 -15.96 -0.33
CA PRO A 71 -8.27 -17.11 0.47
C PRO A 71 -6.78 -17.14 0.85
N MET A 72 -5.93 -16.43 0.10
CA MET A 72 -4.48 -16.36 0.37
C MET A 72 -4.09 -15.26 1.37
N PHE A 73 -5.04 -14.41 1.75
CA PHE A 73 -4.82 -13.39 2.76
C PHE A 73 -5.03 -14.03 4.14
N HIS A 74 -3.97 -14.04 4.93
CA HIS A 74 -3.94 -14.53 6.31
C HIS A 74 -3.92 -13.36 7.29
N ASP A 75 -3.90 -13.65 8.60
CA ASP A 75 -4.15 -12.64 9.65
C ASP A 75 -3.11 -11.49 9.70
N GLU A 76 -1.93 -11.67 9.11
CA GLU A 76 -0.87 -10.64 9.03
C GLU A 76 -0.74 -10.06 7.61
N ILE A 77 -1.74 -9.31 7.15
CA ILE A 77 -1.67 -8.58 5.86
C ILE A 77 -1.85 -7.07 6.02
N CYS A 78 -1.15 -6.30 5.18
CA CYS A 78 -1.40 -4.86 5.02
C CYS A 78 -2.04 -4.53 3.67
N TRP A 79 -2.57 -3.31 3.57
CA TRP A 79 -2.98 -2.71 2.29
C TRP A 79 -1.88 -2.68 1.23
N CYS A 80 -0.61 -2.60 1.65
CA CYS A 80 0.54 -2.75 0.74
C CYS A 80 0.56 -4.12 0.07
N ASP A 81 0.40 -5.19 0.84
CA ASP A 81 0.39 -6.57 0.33
C ASP A 81 -0.81 -6.80 -0.60
N ILE A 82 -1.99 -6.28 -0.21
CA ILE A 82 -3.19 -6.34 -1.04
C ILE A 82 -2.97 -5.63 -2.39
N MET A 83 -2.36 -4.44 -2.36
CA MET A 83 -2.07 -3.67 -3.58
C MET A 83 -1.03 -4.38 -4.45
N THR A 84 0.07 -4.87 -3.87
CA THR A 84 1.07 -5.65 -4.59
C THR A 84 0.44 -6.89 -5.24
N TYR A 85 -0.41 -7.61 -4.50
CA TYR A 85 -1.14 -8.75 -5.02
C TYR A 85 -2.03 -8.36 -6.21
N TYR A 86 -2.83 -7.31 -6.07
CA TYR A 86 -3.68 -6.80 -7.14
C TYR A 86 -2.86 -6.46 -8.38
N LEU A 87 -1.76 -5.71 -8.24
CA LEU A 87 -0.91 -5.32 -9.36
C LEU A 87 -0.36 -6.54 -10.10
N LEU A 88 0.24 -7.50 -9.38
CA LEU A 88 0.94 -8.63 -9.98
C LEU A 88 0.03 -9.74 -10.50
N HIS A 89 -1.08 -10.00 -9.80
CA HIS A 89 -1.90 -11.19 -10.06
C HIS A 89 -3.28 -10.89 -10.64
N VAL A 90 -3.73 -9.63 -10.63
CA VAL A 90 -5.06 -9.24 -11.13
C VAL A 90 -4.96 -8.24 -12.27
N ALA A 91 -4.23 -7.15 -12.06
CA ALA A 91 -4.23 -6.01 -12.97
C ALA A 91 -3.19 -6.11 -14.10
N GLY A 92 -2.38 -7.17 -14.14
CA GLY A 92 -1.41 -7.44 -15.21
C GLY A 92 -0.15 -6.58 -15.19
N TYR A 93 0.16 -5.95 -14.05
CA TYR A 93 1.43 -5.26 -13.89
C TYR A 93 2.57 -6.24 -13.63
N SER A 94 3.78 -5.82 -13.99
CA SER A 94 5.02 -6.49 -13.65
C SER A 94 5.89 -5.60 -12.78
N PHE A 95 6.62 -6.20 -11.85
CA PHE A 95 7.64 -5.49 -11.08
C PHE A 95 8.71 -4.92 -12.01
N HIS A 96 9.11 -3.67 -11.78
CA HIS A 96 10.11 -2.97 -12.59
C HIS A 96 11.37 -2.63 -11.80
N SER A 97 11.24 -1.96 -10.65
CA SER A 97 12.39 -1.54 -9.85
C SER A 97 12.01 -1.18 -8.41
N VAL A 98 13.03 -1.09 -7.56
CA VAL A 98 12.90 -0.53 -6.21
C VAL A 98 13.20 0.98 -6.20
N ILE A 99 12.63 1.70 -5.25
CA ILE A 99 12.88 3.11 -4.98
C ILE A 99 13.74 3.21 -3.72
N GLU A 100 15.01 3.59 -3.88
CA GLU A 100 15.92 3.90 -2.77
C GLU A 100 16.00 5.42 -2.52
N PRO A 101 16.18 5.87 -1.26
CA PRO A 101 16.22 5.10 0.00
C PRO A 101 14.83 4.74 0.55
N TYR A 102 13.75 5.17 -0.12
CA TYR A 102 12.38 5.14 0.36
C TYR A 102 11.67 3.79 0.20
N LYS A 103 12.30 2.67 0.62
CA LYS A 103 11.76 1.28 0.62
C LYS A 103 10.50 1.07 -0.26
N GLY A 104 10.61 1.41 -1.54
CA GLY A 104 9.47 1.57 -2.42
C GLY A 104 9.61 0.69 -3.65
N GLU A 105 8.52 0.52 -4.38
CA GLU A 105 8.44 -0.39 -5.52
C GLU A 105 7.75 0.30 -6.68
N VAL A 106 8.25 0.06 -7.89
CA VAL A 106 7.69 0.52 -9.16
C VAL A 106 7.22 -0.69 -9.96
N TYR A 107 6.02 -0.59 -10.51
CA TYR A 107 5.38 -1.60 -11.32
C TYR A 107 4.96 -0.98 -12.67
N VAL A 108 5.00 -1.77 -13.73
CA VAL A 108 4.67 -1.34 -15.10
C VAL A 108 3.70 -2.31 -15.78
N ARG A 109 2.81 -1.79 -16.60
CA ARG A 109 1.92 -2.57 -17.48
C ARG A 109 2.01 -2.03 -18.90
N GLU A 110 2.16 -2.93 -19.88
CA GLU A 110 2.05 -2.56 -21.30
C GLU A 110 0.62 -2.15 -21.63
N SER A 111 0.48 -1.18 -22.53
CA SER A 111 -0.82 -0.57 -22.88
C SER A 111 -1.41 -1.23 -24.11
#